data_AF-A0A6B2US15-F1
#
_entry.id   AF-A0A6B2US15-F1
#
_cell.length_a   1.000
_cell.length_b   1.000
_cell.length_c   1.000
_cell.angle_alpha   90.00
_cell.angle_beta   90.00
_cell.angle_gamma   90.00
#
_symmetry.space_group_name_H-M   'P 1'
#
loop_
_entity.id
_entity.type
_entity.pdbx_description
1 polymer ?
#
loop_
_entity_poly.entity_id
_entity_poly.type
_entity_poly.pdbx_seq_one_letter_code
_entity_poly.pdbx_strand_id
1 'polypeptide(L)'
;MTRAVPPSVPPSGPSVLPSAVPPSVLGELARTEGGEATLDHLVHDQANRRLLLLRALLDTVTDASSARVAPAERRRAAADWALLEAAEAASPEAAA
;
A
#
# COMPACT_ATOMS: atom_id res chain seq x y z
N MET A 1 25.29 -38.07 3.57
CA MET A 1 24.59 -37.42 2.44
C MET A 1 24.19 -36.03 2.86
N THR A 2 24.94 -35.00 2.45
CA THR A 2 24.77 -33.61 2.91
C THR A 2 23.84 -32.88 1.94
N ARG A 3 22.68 -32.42 2.42
CA ARG A 3 21.67 -31.72 1.61
C ARG A 3 22.15 -30.28 1.34
N ALA A 4 22.39 -29.96 0.08
CA ALA A 4 22.72 -28.59 -0.34
C ALA A 4 21.49 -27.67 -0.19
N VAL A 5 21.69 -26.50 0.43
CA VAL A 5 20.68 -25.44 0.55
C VAL A 5 20.72 -24.60 -0.73
N PRO A 6 19.60 -24.39 -1.44
CA PRO A 6 19.60 -23.55 -2.63
C PRO A 6 19.77 -22.06 -2.28
N PRO A 7 20.35 -21.25 -3.18
CA PRO A 7 20.54 -19.82 -2.93
C PRO A 7 19.20 -19.10 -2.82
N SER A 8 19.10 -18.22 -1.82
CA SER A 8 17.92 -17.40 -1.55
C SER A 8 17.70 -16.42 -2.71
N VAL A 9 16.58 -16.56 -3.42
CA VAL A 9 16.16 -15.63 -4.47
C VAL A 9 15.56 -14.40 -3.80
N PRO A 10 16.08 -13.18 -4.03
CA PRO A 10 15.47 -11.98 -3.49
C PRO A 10 14.06 -11.78 -4.09
N PRO A 11 13.09 -11.28 -3.32
CA PRO A 11 11.74 -11.07 -3.83
C PRO A 11 11.75 -10.00 -4.94
N SER A 12 11.46 -10.41 -6.17
CA SER A 12 11.21 -9.53 -7.32
C SER A 12 9.84 -8.85 -7.23
N GLY A 13 9.55 -8.22 -6.08
CA GLY A 13 8.41 -7.32 -5.91
C GLY A 13 8.83 -5.87 -6.13
N PRO A 14 7.89 -4.95 -6.42
CA PRO A 14 8.22 -3.52 -6.47
C PRO A 14 8.90 -3.13 -5.16
N SER A 15 10.06 -2.48 -5.25
CA SER A 15 10.72 -1.85 -4.11
C SER A 15 9.73 -0.86 -3.50
N VAL A 16 9.04 -1.29 -2.46
CA VAL A 16 8.33 -0.38 -1.56
C VAL A 16 9.44 0.41 -0.92
N LEU A 17 9.66 1.64 -1.40
CA LEU A 17 10.54 2.58 -0.72
C LEU A 17 10.11 2.58 0.76
N PRO A 18 11.03 2.33 1.70
CA PRO A 18 10.67 2.43 3.11
C PRO A 18 10.17 3.86 3.31
N SER A 19 8.92 3.99 3.74
CA SER A 19 8.48 5.22 4.39
C SER A 19 9.47 5.46 5.51
N ALA A 20 10.33 6.47 5.36
CA ALA A 20 11.41 6.73 6.29
C ALA A 20 10.79 7.36 7.53
N VAL A 21 10.30 6.52 8.45
CA VAL A 21 9.73 6.95 9.72
C VAL A 21 10.77 7.82 10.45
N PRO A 22 10.44 9.06 10.84
CA PRO A 22 11.38 9.93 11.54
C PRO A 22 11.91 9.27 12.82
N PRO A 23 13.21 9.44 13.17
CA PRO A 23 13.78 8.85 14.37
C PRO A 23 13.08 9.27 15.68
N SER A 24 12.52 10.47 15.73
CA SER A 24 11.73 10.97 16.87
C SER A 24 10.46 10.14 17.08
N VAL A 25 9.73 9.85 16.00
CA VAL A 25 8.53 9.01 16.01
C VAL A 25 8.87 7.60 16.48
N LEU A 26 9.97 7.02 15.99
CA LEU A 26 10.45 5.70 16.44
C LEU A 26 10.80 5.70 17.94
N GLY A 27 11.41 6.79 18.44
CA GLY A 27 11.77 6.94 19.84
C GLY A 27 10.58 7.12 20.80
N GLU A 28 9.47 7.71 20.33
CA GLU A 28 8.20 7.77 21.06
C GLU A 28 7.51 6.40 21.09
N LEU A 29 7.36 5.76 19.92
CA LEU A 29 6.70 4.46 19.81
C LEU A 29 7.43 3.36 20.60
N ALA A 30 8.77 3.39 20.63
CA ALA A 30 9.57 2.46 21.43
C ALA A 30 9.34 2.61 22.95
N ARG A 31 8.85 3.78 23.40
CA ARG A 31 8.48 4.06 24.79
C ARG A 31 6.98 3.93 25.04
N THR A 32 6.21 3.41 24.08
CA THR A 32 4.74 3.39 24.09
C THR A 32 4.10 4.79 24.21
N GLU A 33 4.86 5.82 23.88
CA GLU A 33 4.37 7.19 23.76
C GLU A 33 3.72 7.38 22.38
N GLY A 34 2.87 8.39 22.28
CA GLY A 34 2.16 8.71 21.05
C GLY A 34 1.72 10.15 21.08
N GLY A 35 2.66 11.07 20.89
CA GLY A 35 2.32 12.48 20.70
C GLY A 35 1.41 12.64 19.48
N GLU A 36 0.62 13.71 19.45
CA GLU A 36 -0.29 14.04 18.35
C GLU A 36 0.41 13.97 16.99
N ALA A 37 1.59 14.58 16.86
CA ALA A 37 2.39 14.53 15.63
C ALA A 37 2.84 13.10 15.23
N THR A 38 3.10 12.23 16.19
CA THR A 38 3.45 10.82 15.94
C THR A 38 2.24 10.03 15.45
N LEU A 39 1.07 10.27 16.06
CA LEU A 39 -0.18 9.65 15.62
C LEU A 39 -0.59 10.13 14.22
N ASP A 40 -0.48 11.42 13.95
CA ASP A 40 -0.77 12.00 12.62
C ASP A 40 0.14 11.40 11.55
N HIS A 41 1.44 11.28 11.85
CA HIS A 41 2.39 10.65 10.95
C HIS A 41 2.02 9.20 10.65
N LEU A 42 1.63 8.42 11.67
CA LEU A 42 1.20 7.04 11.49
C LEU A 42 -0.09 6.93 10.68
N VAL A 43 -1.08 7.78 10.94
CA VAL A 43 -2.35 7.79 10.20
C VAL A 43 -2.09 8.08 8.72
N HIS A 44 -1.26 9.08 8.44
CA HIS A 44 -0.88 9.43 7.07
C HIS A 44 -0.11 8.29 6.37
N ASP A 45 0.84 7.66 7.06
CA ASP A 45 1.57 6.51 6.52
C ASP A 45 0.66 5.30 6.23
N GLN A 46 -0.29 5.01 7.14
CA GLN A 46 -1.26 3.93 6.92
C GLN A 46 -2.21 4.24 5.76
N ALA A 47 -2.64 5.49 5.62
CA ALA A 47 -3.44 5.93 4.48
C ALA A 47 -2.69 5.73 3.16
N ASN A 48 -1.44 6.18 3.08
CA ASN A 48 -0.58 6.00 1.91
C ASN A 48 -0.35 4.52 1.58
N ARG A 49 -0.04 3.70 2.59
CA ARG A 49 0.17 2.25 2.41
C ARG A 49 -1.10 1.57 1.88
N ARG A 50 -2.27 1.95 2.38
CA ARG A 50 -3.56 1.44 1.91
C ARG A 50 -3.80 1.81 0.45
N LEU A 51 -3.56 3.06 0.05
CA LEU A 51 -3.71 3.50 -1.34
C LEU A 51 -2.77 2.76 -2.28
N LEU A 52 -1.49 2.60 -1.91
CA LEU A 52 -0.51 1.85 -2.70
C LEU A 52 -0.92 0.38 -2.87
N LEU A 53 -1.44 -0.25 -1.81
CA LEU A 53 -1.93 -1.63 -1.88
C LEU A 53 -3.13 -1.77 -2.80
N LEU A 54 -4.09 -0.84 -2.72
CA LEU A 54 -5.26 -0.82 -3.60
C LEU A 54 -4.86 -0.61 -5.05
N ARG A 55 -3.87 0.26 -5.31
CA ARG A 55 -3.34 0.47 -6.66
C ARG A 55 -2.70 -0.80 -7.21
N ALA A 56 -1.84 -1.45 -6.43
CA ALA A 56 -1.20 -2.70 -6.82
C ALA A 56 -2.23 -3.82 -7.10
N LEU A 57 -3.32 -3.87 -6.31
CA LEU A 57 -4.42 -4.79 -6.57
C LEU A 57 -5.12 -4.48 -7.90
N LEU A 58 -5.43 -3.21 -8.18
CA LEU A 58 -6.04 -2.80 -9.44
C LEU A 58 -5.16 -3.16 -10.64
N ASP A 59 -3.87 -2.85 -10.57
CA ASP A 59 -2.91 -3.17 -11.64
C ASP A 59 -2.87 -4.69 -11.85
N THR A 60 -2.84 -5.48 -10.78
CA THR A 60 -2.89 -6.95 -10.84
C THR A 60 -4.16 -7.46 -11.54
N VAL A 61 -5.33 -6.93 -11.20
CA VAL A 61 -6.61 -7.33 -11.80
C VAL A 61 -6.69 -6.90 -13.27
N THR A 62 -6.15 -5.73 -13.60
CA THR A 62 -6.14 -5.18 -14.95
C THR A 62 -5.25 -6.02 -15.87
N ASP A 63 -4.04 -6.35 -15.41
CA ASP A 63 -3.03 -7.07 -16.19
C ASP A 63 -3.20 -8.59 -16.17
N ALA A 64 -4.04 -9.14 -15.28
CA ALA A 64 -4.30 -10.57 -15.20
C ALA A 64 -4.87 -11.13 -16.52
N SER A 65 -4.49 -12.35 -16.89
CA SER A 65 -5.04 -12.98 -18.09
C SER A 65 -6.57 -13.17 -18.01
N SER A 66 -7.25 -13.22 -19.16
CA SER A 66 -8.69 -13.49 -19.26
C SER A 66 -9.11 -14.85 -18.68
N ALA A 67 -8.17 -15.78 -18.55
CA ALA A 67 -8.39 -17.06 -17.88
C ALA A 67 -8.49 -16.97 -16.35
N ARG A 68 -7.96 -15.90 -15.73
CA ARG A 68 -7.95 -15.73 -14.27
C ARG A 68 -8.98 -14.73 -13.75
N VAL A 69 -9.37 -13.77 -14.58
CA VAL A 69 -10.30 -12.70 -14.20
C VAL A 69 -11.33 -12.51 -15.31
N ALA A 70 -12.61 -12.68 -14.95
CA ALA A 70 -13.72 -12.49 -15.86
C ALA A 70 -13.88 -11.00 -16.25
N PRO A 71 -14.40 -10.68 -17.44
CA PRO A 71 -14.59 -9.29 -17.86
C PRO A 71 -15.46 -8.46 -16.92
N ALA A 72 -16.45 -9.08 -16.26
CA ALA A 72 -17.31 -8.40 -15.29
C ALA A 72 -16.56 -7.95 -14.03
N GLU A 73 -15.62 -8.77 -13.55
CA GLU A 73 -14.80 -8.46 -12.37
C GLU A 73 -13.84 -7.31 -12.66
N ARG A 74 -13.26 -7.24 -13.86
CA ARG A 74 -12.45 -6.07 -14.28
C ARG A 74 -13.26 -4.79 -14.32
N ARG A 75 -14.46 -4.83 -14.90
CA ARG A 75 -15.34 -3.65 -14.95
C ARG A 75 -15.71 -3.18 -13.55
N ARG A 76 -15.99 -4.12 -12.63
CA ARG A 76 -16.25 -3.79 -11.24
C ARG A 76 -15.04 -3.16 -10.57
N ALA A 77 -13.85 -3.74 -10.72
CA ALA A 77 -12.62 -3.17 -10.15
C ALA A 77 -12.34 -1.75 -10.67
N ALA A 78 -12.57 -1.49 -11.97
CA ALA A 78 -12.44 -0.15 -12.54
C ALA A 78 -13.48 0.84 -11.97
N ALA A 79 -14.73 0.41 -11.77
CA ALA A 79 -15.77 1.25 -11.16
C ALA A 79 -15.47 1.54 -9.68
N ASP A 80 -15.05 0.54 -8.91
CA ASP A 80 -14.67 0.68 -7.51
C ASP A 80 -13.47 1.63 -7.37
N TRP A 81 -12.51 1.57 -8.30
CA TRP A 81 -11.38 2.50 -8.37
C TRP A 81 -11.81 3.95 -8.65
N ALA A 82 -12.72 4.16 -9.61
CA ALA A 82 -13.24 5.50 -9.91
C ALA A 82 -13.98 6.12 -8.70
N LEU A 83 -14.65 5.31 -7.88
CA LEU A 83 -15.26 5.78 -6.63
C LEU A 83 -14.21 6.24 -5.61
N LEU A 84 -13.09 5.52 -5.50
CA LEU A 84 -11.97 5.93 -4.64
C LEU A 84 -11.36 7.25 -5.13
N GLU A 85 -11.09 7.39 -6.42
CA GLU A 85 -10.55 8.64 -6.99
C GLU A 85 -11.48 9.83 -6.74
N ALA A 86 -12.80 9.64 -6.88
CA ALA A 86 -13.79 10.67 -6.59
C ALA A 86 -13.83 11.03 -5.10
N ALA A 87 -13.69 10.05 -4.21
CA ALA A 87 -13.66 10.29 -2.77
C ALA A 87 -12.41 11.08 -2.36
N GLU A 88 -11.23 10.74 -2.91
CA GLU A 88 -10.00 11.48 -2.63
C GLU A 88 -10.03 12.90 -3.19
N ALA A 89 -10.58 13.09 -4.38
CA ALA A 89 -10.76 14.44 -4.95
C ALA A 89 -11.73 15.31 -4.13
N ALA A 90 -12.67 14.69 -3.40
CA ALA A 90 -13.59 15.39 -2.51
C ALA A 90 -13.01 15.59 -1.08
N SER A 91 -11.83 15.03 -0.78
CA SER A 91 -11.22 15.16 0.53
C SER A 91 -10.73 16.59 0.77
N PRO A 92 -11.05 17.23 1.90
CA PRO A 92 -10.64 18.60 2.19
C PRO A 92 -9.11 18.78 2.27
N GLU A 93 -8.36 17.71 2.53
CA GLU A 93 -6.89 17.71 2.51
C GLU A 93 -6.32 17.86 1.09
N ALA A 94 -7.06 17.47 0.06
CA ALA A 94 -6.66 17.64 -1.35
C ALA A 94 -6.93 19.05 -1.90
N ALA A 95 -7.69 19.88 -1.17
CA ALA A 95 -8.05 21.24 -1.55
C ALA A 95 -7.19 22.33 -0.87
N ALA A 96 -6.29 21.92 0.05
CA ALA A 96 -5.32 22.77 0.74
C ALA A 96 -3.98 22.81 0.01
#